data_AF-A0A508X6V0-F1
#
_entry.id   AF-A0A508X6V0-F1
#
_cell.length_a   1.000
_cell.length_b   1.000
_cell.length_c   1.000
_cell.angle_alpha   90.00
_cell.angle_beta   90.00
_cell.angle_gamma   90.00
#
_symmetry.space_group_name_H-M   'P 1'
#
loop_
_entity.id
_entity.type
_entity.pdbx_description
1 polymer ?
#
loop_
_entity_poly.entity_id
_entity_poly.type
_entity_poly.pdbx_seq_one_letter_code
_entity_poly.pdbx_strand_id
1 'polypeptide(L)'
;MFDGVLPQSHDERKKQKPDLEALTLIPPYSDLCFGALLAIGSGSRSNRKRGVLLGLDACGTVCTAPRIVDLSFILDPLAAEFPQVNIEGAVVAGQELRLFQRGNKRHIDNAVIRYSLSAVLDGLYSERANSMTPIAIERFDLGAIRGTPFGFTDAAALSNGDMVFSAVAEDTEDAFHDGPCVGAGIGIINDRGRLLSFDRIEGTHKVEGIHARLKGEVLELLLVTDADSREVPATLFSACISR
;
A
#
# COMPACT_ATOMS: atom_id res chain seq x y z
N MET A 1 -8.94 16.10 0.84
CA MET A 1 -7.53 15.81 1.13
C MET A 1 -6.60 16.69 0.30
N PHE A 2 -6.77 16.75 -1.03
CA PHE A 2 -6.12 17.75 -1.87
C PHE A 2 -7.14 18.77 -2.36
N ASP A 3 -6.72 20.03 -2.50
CA ASP A 3 -7.54 21.08 -3.09
C ASP A 3 -7.71 20.89 -4.60
N GLY A 4 -8.82 21.37 -5.14
CA GLY A 4 -9.16 21.32 -6.57
C GLY A 4 -10.29 20.33 -6.91
N VAL A 5 -10.78 20.44 -8.15
CA VAL A 5 -11.84 19.56 -8.68
C VAL A 5 -11.23 18.66 -9.74
N LEU A 6 -11.35 17.34 -9.54
CA LEU A 6 -10.91 16.38 -10.55
C LEU A 6 -11.88 16.38 -11.75
N PRO A 7 -11.37 16.25 -12.99
CA PRO A 7 -12.19 16.13 -14.19
C PRO A 7 -13.25 15.02 -14.05
N GLN A 8 -14.39 15.19 -14.72
CA GLN A 8 -15.41 14.15 -14.75
C GLN A 8 -14.98 12.97 -15.64
N SER A 9 -14.28 13.24 -16.75
CA SER A 9 -13.82 12.19 -17.64
C SER A 9 -12.83 11.27 -16.93
N HIS A 10 -12.98 9.96 -17.19
CA HIS A 10 -12.16 8.93 -16.57
C HIS A 10 -10.66 9.17 -16.85
N ASP A 11 -10.31 9.38 -18.11
CA ASP A 11 -8.91 9.46 -18.54
C ASP A 11 -8.19 10.73 -18.07
N GLU A 12 -8.86 11.88 -18.12
CA GLU A 12 -8.27 13.12 -17.61
C GLU A 12 -8.13 13.06 -16.10
N ARG A 13 -9.09 12.43 -15.41
CA ARG A 13 -8.99 12.19 -13.98
C ARG A 13 -7.83 11.26 -13.64
N LYS A 14 -7.67 10.12 -14.33
CA LYS A 14 -6.58 9.16 -14.08
C LYS A 14 -5.22 9.84 -14.24
N LYS A 15 -5.11 10.83 -15.14
CA LYS A 15 -3.91 11.67 -15.31
C LYS A 15 -3.65 12.62 -14.14
N GLN A 16 -4.69 13.23 -13.58
CA GLN A 16 -4.54 14.26 -12.55
C GLN A 16 -4.57 13.73 -11.11
N LYS A 17 -5.22 12.57 -10.86
CA LYS A 17 -5.37 12.05 -9.50
C LYS A 17 -4.01 11.82 -8.81
N PRO A 18 -3.90 12.16 -7.52
CA PRO A 18 -2.68 11.92 -6.74
C PRO A 18 -2.44 10.43 -6.48
N ASP A 19 -3.44 9.57 -6.72
CA ASP A 19 -3.28 8.11 -6.71
C ASP A 19 -2.80 7.61 -5.34
N LEU A 20 -3.52 7.99 -4.28
CA LEU A 20 -3.23 7.53 -2.93
C LEU A 20 -3.66 6.06 -2.80
N GLU A 21 -2.73 5.15 -3.05
CA GLU A 21 -2.99 3.70 -3.11
C GLU A 21 -2.42 2.95 -1.90
N ALA A 22 -1.86 3.66 -0.91
CA ALA A 22 -1.41 3.05 0.34
C ALA A 22 -1.74 3.92 1.55
N LEU A 23 -2.10 3.30 2.67
CA LEU A 23 -2.45 3.98 3.91
C LEU A 23 -1.85 3.24 5.11
N THR A 24 -1.07 3.93 5.94
CA THR A 24 -0.54 3.35 7.18
C THR A 24 -0.74 4.28 8.37
N LEU A 25 -0.92 3.71 9.55
CA LEU A 25 -0.82 4.43 10.81
C LEU A 25 0.66 4.68 11.12
N ILE A 26 1.02 5.93 11.39
CA ILE A 26 2.31 6.31 11.96
C ILE A 26 2.17 6.56 13.47
N PRO A 27 3.14 6.14 14.28
CA PRO A 27 3.11 6.33 15.72
C PRO A 27 3.26 7.81 16.08
N PRO A 28 3.05 8.17 17.37
CA PRO A 28 3.31 9.51 17.85
C PRO A 28 4.69 10.03 17.48
N TYR A 29 4.76 11.24 16.92
CA TYR A 29 6.00 11.86 16.47
C TYR A 29 5.84 13.38 16.36
N SER A 30 6.81 14.15 16.89
CA SER A 30 6.80 15.62 16.84
C SER A 30 5.47 16.22 17.36
N ASP A 31 4.76 16.97 16.54
CA ASP A 31 3.45 17.58 16.80
C ASP A 31 2.26 16.60 16.72
N LEU A 32 2.49 15.35 16.30
CA LEU A 32 1.46 14.31 16.17
C LEU A 32 1.39 13.47 17.45
N CYS A 33 0.90 14.06 18.54
CA CYS A 33 0.93 13.45 19.88
C CYS A 33 0.25 12.07 19.99
N PHE A 34 -0.74 11.77 19.14
CA PHE A 34 -1.44 10.48 19.09
C PHE A 34 -1.19 9.73 17.78
N GLY A 35 -0.16 10.13 17.03
CA GLY A 35 0.13 9.59 15.71
C GLY A 35 -0.71 10.23 14.60
N ALA A 36 -0.59 9.66 13.41
CA ALA A 36 -1.31 10.12 12.23
C ALA A 36 -1.58 8.97 11.25
N LEU A 37 -2.53 9.16 10.35
CA LEU A 37 -2.57 8.37 9.12
C LEU A 37 -1.66 9.03 8.08
N LEU A 38 -0.81 8.22 7.45
CA LEU A 38 -0.02 8.60 6.28
C LEU A 38 -0.60 7.89 5.06
N ALA A 39 -1.25 8.65 4.19
CA ALA A 39 -1.65 8.20 2.87
C ALA A 39 -0.52 8.49 1.87
N ILE A 40 -0.17 7.49 1.06
CA ILE A 40 0.99 7.49 0.16
C ILE A 40 0.50 7.36 -1.27
N GLY A 41 0.99 8.23 -2.14
CA GLY A 41 0.76 8.13 -3.58
C GLY A 41 1.54 6.97 -4.20
N SER A 42 1.04 6.39 -5.28
CA SER A 42 1.64 5.21 -5.92
C SER A 42 3.05 5.41 -6.46
N GLY A 43 3.53 6.66 -6.59
CA GLY A 43 4.86 6.98 -7.10
C GLY A 43 5.03 6.82 -8.62
N SER A 44 4.02 6.28 -9.31
CA SER A 44 4.05 5.97 -10.76
C SER A 44 4.17 7.18 -11.68
N ARG A 45 3.92 8.40 -11.17
CA ARG A 45 4.09 9.68 -11.90
C ARG A 45 4.51 10.77 -10.93
N SER A 46 5.05 11.87 -11.44
CA SER A 46 5.48 13.02 -10.61
C SER A 46 4.39 13.55 -9.68
N ASN A 47 3.14 13.67 -10.15
CA ASN A 47 2.01 14.12 -9.33
C ASN A 47 1.51 13.10 -8.29
N ARG A 48 2.00 11.85 -8.36
CA ARG A 48 1.70 10.71 -7.48
C ARG A 48 2.81 10.41 -6.49
N LYS A 49 3.84 11.26 -6.43
CA LYS A 49 4.92 11.21 -5.43
C LYS A 49 4.61 12.08 -4.21
N ARG A 50 3.33 12.33 -3.95
CA ARG A 50 2.85 13.13 -2.83
C ARG A 50 2.03 12.25 -1.91
N GLY A 51 2.07 12.56 -0.63
CA GLY A 51 1.24 11.92 0.39
C GLY A 51 0.38 12.94 1.14
N VAL A 52 -0.39 12.43 2.09
CA VAL A 52 -1.18 13.22 3.03
C VAL A 52 -0.98 12.69 4.43
N LEU A 53 -0.67 13.58 5.36
CA LEU A 53 -0.68 13.31 6.79
C LEU A 53 -1.98 13.83 7.41
N LEU A 54 -2.59 12.97 8.23
CA LEU A 54 -3.83 13.24 8.98
C LEU A 54 -3.59 12.89 10.45
N GLY A 55 -3.22 13.88 11.25
CA GLY A 55 -3.04 13.74 12.70
C GLY A 55 -4.31 13.27 13.40
N LEU A 56 -4.12 12.39 14.37
CA LEU A 56 -5.17 11.76 15.15
C LEU A 56 -5.25 12.35 16.56
N ASP A 57 -6.43 12.25 17.17
CA ASP A 57 -6.62 12.48 18.61
C ASP A 57 -6.46 11.18 19.42
N ALA A 58 -6.64 11.27 20.75
CA ALA A 58 -6.54 10.13 21.67
C ALA A 58 -7.54 9.00 21.39
N CYS A 59 -8.62 9.29 20.67
CA CYS A 59 -9.65 8.33 20.30
C CYS A 59 -9.39 7.71 18.92
N GLY A 60 -8.30 8.09 18.23
CA GLY A 60 -8.00 7.65 16.87
C GLY A 60 -8.84 8.37 15.80
N THR A 61 -9.47 9.51 16.14
CA THR A 61 -10.22 10.31 15.17
C THR A 61 -9.30 11.33 14.51
N VAL A 62 -9.45 11.53 13.19
CA VAL A 62 -8.71 12.58 12.47
C VAL A 62 -9.10 13.94 13.03
N CYS A 63 -8.11 14.67 13.57
CA CYS A 63 -8.32 15.94 14.29
C CYS A 63 -7.56 17.13 13.66
N THR A 64 -6.83 16.90 12.58
CA THR A 64 -6.06 17.94 11.88
C THR A 64 -6.54 18.11 10.44
N ALA A 65 -6.27 19.28 9.86
CA ALA A 65 -6.44 19.47 8.42
C ALA A 65 -5.41 18.60 7.65
N PRO A 66 -5.76 18.10 6.45
CA PRO A 66 -4.83 17.34 5.61
C PRO A 66 -3.54 18.12 5.34
N ARG A 67 -2.39 17.56 5.76
CA ARG A 67 -1.07 18.11 5.42
C ARG A 67 -0.49 17.36 4.23
N ILE A 68 -0.39 18.05 3.09
CA ILE A 68 0.25 17.48 1.90
C ILE A 68 1.75 17.39 2.15
N VAL A 69 2.33 16.23 1.85
CA VAL A 69 3.77 15.97 1.99
C VAL A 69 4.36 15.53 0.65
N ASP A 70 5.60 15.92 0.39
CA ASP A 70 6.37 15.39 -0.74
C ASP A 70 7.05 14.09 -0.31
N LEU A 71 6.87 13.03 -1.10
CA LEU A 71 7.46 11.71 -0.90
C LEU A 71 8.53 11.40 -1.98
N SER A 72 8.85 12.36 -2.85
CA SER A 72 9.89 12.21 -3.86
C SER A 72 11.22 11.71 -3.29
N PHE A 73 11.58 12.15 -2.07
CA PHE A 73 12.83 11.77 -1.43
C PHE A 73 12.98 10.26 -1.14
N ILE A 74 11.87 9.52 -0.99
CA ILE A 74 11.88 8.04 -0.86
C ILE A 74 11.36 7.32 -2.12
N LEU A 75 10.65 8.00 -3.01
CA LEU A 75 10.07 7.37 -4.21
C LEU A 75 10.95 7.53 -5.46
N ASP A 76 11.67 8.64 -5.60
CA ASP A 76 12.59 8.87 -6.74
C ASP A 76 13.72 7.85 -6.82
N PRO A 77 14.40 7.49 -5.70
CA PRO A 77 15.50 6.52 -5.75
C PRO A 77 15.07 5.13 -6.25
N LEU A 78 13.79 4.79 -6.09
CA LEU A 78 13.23 3.49 -6.51
C LEU A 78 13.20 3.32 -8.04
N ALA A 79 13.30 4.40 -8.82
CA ALA A 79 13.40 4.31 -10.28
C ALA A 79 14.69 3.61 -10.76
N ALA A 80 15.71 3.48 -9.90
CA ALA A 80 16.89 2.68 -10.19
C ALA A 80 16.66 1.17 -10.02
N GLU A 81 15.61 0.79 -9.28
CA GLU A 81 15.33 -0.60 -8.86
C GLU A 81 14.14 -1.21 -9.59
N PHE A 82 13.20 -0.36 -10.03
CA PHE A 82 11.97 -0.76 -10.70
C PHE A 82 11.77 0.06 -11.97
N PRO A 83 11.45 -0.58 -13.12
CA PRO A 83 11.10 0.14 -14.35
C PRO A 83 9.92 1.09 -14.17
N GLN A 84 8.99 0.73 -13.29
CA GLN A 84 7.83 1.53 -12.92
C GLN A 84 7.53 1.35 -11.44
N VAL A 85 7.68 2.42 -10.66
CA VAL A 85 7.25 2.45 -9.25
C VAL A 85 5.71 2.42 -9.20
N ASN A 86 5.16 1.54 -8.38
CA ASN A 86 3.73 1.41 -8.11
C ASN A 86 3.52 0.89 -6.68
N ILE A 87 3.46 1.81 -5.73
CA ILE A 87 3.23 1.48 -4.32
C ILE A 87 1.74 1.30 -4.09
N GLU A 88 1.36 0.11 -3.59
CA GLU A 88 -0.04 -0.32 -3.40
C GLU A 88 -0.28 -0.82 -1.97
N GLY A 89 0.69 -0.62 -1.08
CA GLY A 89 0.54 -0.94 0.32
C GLY A 89 1.64 -0.31 1.15
N ALA A 90 1.34 -0.02 2.41
CA ALA A 90 2.32 0.50 3.35
C ALA A 90 2.00 0.03 4.75
N VAL A 91 3.03 -0.33 5.51
CA VAL A 91 2.89 -0.65 6.93
C VAL A 91 4.01 -0.06 7.74
N VAL A 92 3.72 0.27 9.00
CA VAL A 92 4.75 0.46 10.03
C VAL A 92 4.92 -0.84 10.80
N ALA A 93 6.12 -1.42 10.72
CA ALA A 93 6.49 -2.64 11.44
C ALA A 93 7.74 -2.37 12.28
N GLY A 94 7.57 -2.30 13.61
CA GLY A 94 8.65 -1.92 14.52
C GLY A 94 9.16 -0.51 14.24
N GLN A 95 10.43 -0.37 13.88
CA GLN A 95 11.10 0.91 13.59
C GLN A 95 11.20 1.20 12.08
N GLU A 96 10.40 0.53 11.26
CA GLU A 96 10.48 0.60 9.81
C GLU A 96 9.16 1.00 9.18
N LEU A 97 9.25 1.87 8.17
CA LEU A 97 8.23 1.99 7.14
C LEU A 97 8.53 0.96 6.06
N ARG A 98 7.54 0.14 5.72
CA ARG A 98 7.64 -0.86 4.67
C ARG A 98 6.62 -0.56 3.59
N LEU A 99 7.10 -0.37 2.36
CA LEU A 99 6.25 -0.10 1.19
C LEU A 99 6.14 -1.35 0.33
N PHE A 100 4.95 -1.62 -0.18
CA PHE A 100 4.64 -2.76 -1.04
C PHE A 100 4.56 -2.27 -2.48
N GLN A 101 5.61 -2.59 -3.25
CA GLN A 101 5.68 -2.38 -4.68
C GLN A 101 4.93 -3.50 -5.39
N ARG A 102 3.97 -3.14 -6.24
CA ARG A 102 3.23 -4.07 -7.07
C ARG A 102 3.92 -4.27 -8.42
N GLY A 103 4.13 -5.53 -8.80
CA GLY A 103 4.55 -5.90 -10.15
C GLY A 103 3.41 -5.81 -11.17
N ASN A 104 3.75 -5.85 -12.45
CA ASN A 104 2.78 -5.95 -13.55
C ASN A 104 3.14 -7.13 -14.48
N LYS A 105 2.34 -7.37 -15.53
CA LYS A 105 2.57 -8.50 -16.44
C LYS A 105 3.93 -8.48 -17.15
N ARG A 106 4.53 -7.31 -17.38
CA ARG A 106 5.83 -7.19 -18.05
C ARG A 106 6.99 -7.36 -17.06
N HIS A 107 6.78 -6.94 -15.82
CA HIS A 107 7.77 -6.91 -14.77
C HIS A 107 7.12 -7.37 -13.45
N ILE A 108 7.25 -8.67 -13.15
CA ILE A 108 6.72 -9.30 -11.94
C ILE A 108 7.65 -8.96 -10.75
N ASP A 109 7.77 -7.66 -10.47
CA ASP A 109 8.66 -7.11 -9.46
C ASP A 109 7.88 -6.74 -8.19
N ASN A 110 7.14 -7.72 -7.64
CA ASN A 110 6.57 -7.51 -6.31
C ASN A 110 7.71 -7.38 -5.31
N ALA A 111 7.70 -6.32 -4.50
CA ALA A 111 8.75 -6.11 -3.51
C ALA A 111 8.23 -5.45 -2.24
N VAL A 112 8.88 -5.78 -1.13
CA VAL A 112 8.80 -5.01 0.11
C VAL A 112 10.05 -4.16 0.22
N ILE A 113 9.85 -2.86 0.37
CA ILE A 113 10.91 -1.85 0.41
C ILE A 113 10.94 -1.28 1.82
N ARG A 114 12.11 -1.34 2.46
CA ARG A 114 12.24 -1.04 3.89
C ARG A 114 13.00 0.25 4.11
N TYR A 115 12.42 1.16 4.88
CA TYR A 115 13.02 2.43 5.29
C TYR A 115 13.05 2.54 6.81
N SER A 116 14.03 3.28 7.33
CA SER A 116 14.02 3.69 8.74
C SER A 116 12.83 4.61 8.96
N LEU A 117 11.92 4.25 9.86
CA LEU A 117 10.74 5.05 10.14
C LEU A 117 11.12 6.44 10.64
N SER A 118 12.05 6.53 11.59
CA SER A 118 12.50 7.81 12.14
C SER A 118 13.07 8.72 11.06
N ALA A 119 13.92 8.18 10.17
CA ALA A 119 14.50 8.96 9.08
C ALA A 119 13.44 9.46 8.09
N VAL A 120 12.44 8.62 7.76
CA VAL A 120 11.33 9.03 6.90
C VAL A 120 10.53 10.14 7.57
N LEU A 121 10.18 9.97 8.84
CA LEU A 121 9.45 11.00 9.60
C LEU A 121 10.25 12.31 9.67
N ASP A 122 11.55 12.29 9.96
CA ASP A 122 12.41 13.47 9.90
C ASP A 122 12.35 14.15 8.52
N GLY A 123 12.37 13.35 7.44
CA GLY A 123 12.25 13.82 6.06
C GLY A 123 10.92 14.51 5.76
N LEU A 124 9.80 14.00 6.28
CA LEU A 124 8.46 14.58 6.10
C LEU A 124 8.30 15.97 6.74
N TYR A 125 9.13 16.28 7.74
CA TYR A 125 9.14 17.57 8.44
C TYR A 125 10.20 18.53 7.93
N SER A 126 11.10 18.06 7.06
CA SER A 126 12.11 18.91 6.45
C SER A 126 11.55 19.62 5.22
N GLU A 127 11.83 20.92 5.07
CA GLU A 127 11.51 21.67 3.85
C GLU A 127 12.28 21.14 2.61
N ARG A 128 13.43 20.49 2.84
CA ARG A 128 14.27 19.86 1.81
C ARG A 128 14.86 18.57 2.36
N ALA A 129 14.15 17.47 2.19
CA ALA A 129 14.69 16.15 2.48
C ALA A 129 15.71 15.74 1.41
N ASN A 130 16.86 15.21 1.83
CA ASN A 130 17.77 14.53 0.90
C ASN A 130 17.16 13.20 0.46
N SER A 131 17.46 12.78 -0.77
CA SER A 131 17.08 11.45 -1.25
C SER A 131 17.58 10.37 -0.29
N MET A 132 16.71 9.41 -0.01
CA MET A 132 16.95 8.32 0.92
C MET A 132 16.91 6.99 0.18
N THR A 133 17.98 6.22 0.30
CA THR A 133 18.01 4.85 -0.22
C THR A 133 17.32 3.89 0.75
N PRO A 134 16.60 2.87 0.26
CA PRO A 134 16.08 1.80 1.11
C PRO A 134 17.18 1.12 1.94
N ILE A 135 16.82 0.66 3.13
CA ILE A 135 17.64 -0.25 3.95
C ILE A 135 17.73 -1.61 3.25
N ALA A 136 16.63 -2.06 2.68
CA ALA A 136 16.52 -3.33 1.96
C ALA A 136 15.36 -3.30 0.96
N ILE A 137 15.47 -4.16 -0.06
CA ILE A 137 14.41 -4.45 -1.02
C ILE A 137 14.32 -5.97 -1.15
N GLU A 138 13.26 -6.56 -0.61
CA GLU A 138 12.98 -7.98 -0.74
C GLU A 138 11.97 -8.22 -1.87
N ARG A 139 12.32 -9.03 -2.87
CA ARG A 139 11.47 -9.36 -4.02
C ARG A 139 10.70 -10.66 -3.78
N PHE A 140 9.46 -10.73 -4.25
CA PHE A 140 8.54 -11.84 -4.00
C PHE A 140 7.95 -12.39 -5.30
N ASP A 141 8.08 -13.70 -5.49
CA ASP A 141 7.30 -14.43 -6.49
C ASP A 141 6.04 -14.99 -5.82
N LEU A 142 4.89 -14.43 -6.18
CA LEU A 142 3.56 -14.85 -5.69
C LEU A 142 2.89 -15.87 -6.61
N GLY A 143 3.57 -16.28 -7.68
CA GLY A 143 3.04 -17.12 -8.73
C GLY A 143 2.03 -16.40 -9.63
N ALA A 144 1.32 -17.21 -10.41
CA ALA A 144 0.36 -16.74 -11.40
C ALA A 144 -0.87 -17.65 -11.46
N ILE A 145 -2.00 -17.09 -11.89
CA ILE A 145 -3.23 -17.82 -12.22
C ILE A 145 -3.58 -17.58 -13.68
N ARG A 146 -3.73 -18.67 -14.46
CA ARG A 146 -4.01 -18.61 -15.90
C ARG A 146 -3.02 -17.70 -16.67
N GLY A 147 -1.75 -17.71 -16.27
CA GLY A 147 -0.69 -16.87 -16.87
C GLY A 147 -0.68 -15.41 -16.41
N THR A 148 -1.60 -14.99 -15.53
CA THR A 148 -1.62 -13.65 -14.95
C THR A 148 -0.95 -13.68 -13.57
N PRO A 149 0.14 -12.91 -13.35
CA PRO A 149 0.84 -12.86 -12.07
C PRO A 149 0.00 -12.17 -11.01
N PHE A 150 0.16 -12.58 -9.75
CA PHE A 150 -0.39 -11.85 -8.60
C PHE A 150 0.48 -10.63 -8.29
N GLY A 151 -0.15 -9.51 -7.99
CA GLY A 151 0.50 -8.29 -7.51
C GLY A 151 -0.07 -7.83 -6.19
N PHE A 152 0.77 -7.28 -5.30
CA PHE A 152 0.32 -6.70 -4.03
C PHE A 152 -0.73 -5.62 -4.25
N THR A 153 -1.72 -5.55 -3.36
CA THR A 153 -2.81 -4.56 -3.42
C THR A 153 -3.10 -3.86 -2.11
N ASP A 154 -2.69 -4.43 -0.97
CA ASP A 154 -2.63 -3.76 0.33
C ASP A 154 -1.87 -4.64 1.35
N ALA A 155 -1.52 -4.08 2.50
CA ALA A 155 -0.91 -4.81 3.61
C ALA A 155 -1.28 -4.26 5.00
N ALA A 156 -1.27 -5.14 5.99
CA ALA A 156 -1.48 -4.83 7.40
C ALA A 156 -0.38 -5.44 8.27
N ALA A 157 0.21 -4.64 9.16
CA ALA A 157 1.17 -5.12 10.16
C ALA A 157 0.46 -5.81 11.33
N LEU A 158 1.08 -6.89 11.83
CA LEU A 158 0.69 -7.59 13.03
C LEU A 158 1.54 -7.15 14.22
N SER A 159 1.00 -7.33 15.43
CA SER A 159 1.67 -6.96 16.68
C SER A 159 2.97 -7.74 16.96
N ASN A 160 3.15 -8.90 16.32
CA ASN A 160 4.37 -9.71 16.40
C ASN A 160 5.43 -9.33 15.35
N GLY A 161 5.17 -8.33 14.50
CA GLY A 161 6.08 -7.87 13.44
C GLY A 161 5.89 -8.57 12.09
N ASP A 162 5.09 -9.64 12.02
CA ASP A 162 4.66 -10.21 10.75
C ASP A 162 3.73 -9.22 10.01
N MET A 163 3.54 -9.44 8.72
CA MET A 163 2.69 -8.65 7.85
C MET A 163 1.75 -9.59 7.10
N VAL A 164 0.48 -9.21 6.99
CA VAL A 164 -0.50 -9.86 6.13
C VAL A 164 -0.73 -8.96 4.94
N PHE A 165 -0.79 -9.51 3.74
CA PHE A 165 -1.02 -8.74 2.53
C PHE A 165 -2.14 -9.34 1.69
N SER A 166 -2.82 -8.49 0.93
CA SER A 166 -3.67 -8.92 -0.18
C SER A 166 -2.91 -8.81 -1.50
N ALA A 167 -3.25 -9.69 -2.44
CA ALA A 167 -2.76 -9.61 -3.79
C ALA A 167 -3.84 -10.05 -4.78
N VAL A 168 -3.84 -9.44 -5.96
CA VAL A 168 -4.78 -9.76 -7.05
C VAL A 168 -4.02 -10.05 -8.34
N ALA A 169 -4.58 -10.91 -9.17
CA ALA A 169 -4.14 -11.14 -10.53
C ALA A 169 -5.12 -10.43 -11.48
N GLU A 170 -4.68 -9.35 -12.12
CA GLU A 170 -5.49 -8.61 -13.09
C GLU A 170 -4.99 -8.84 -14.52
N ASP A 171 -5.90 -9.30 -15.37
CA ASP A 171 -5.58 -9.65 -16.75
C ASP A 171 -5.49 -8.39 -17.61
N THR A 172 -4.39 -7.63 -17.47
CA THR A 172 -4.13 -6.39 -18.24
C THR A 172 -2.82 -6.49 -19.02
N GLU A 173 -2.80 -6.09 -20.30
CA GLU A 173 -1.55 -6.01 -21.10
C GLU A 173 -0.80 -4.68 -20.89
N ASP A 174 -1.42 -3.72 -20.19
CA ASP A 174 -0.96 -2.34 -20.05
C ASP A 174 -1.29 -1.78 -18.66
N ALA A 175 -0.31 -1.15 -17.99
CA ALA A 175 -0.47 -0.58 -16.63
C ALA A 175 -1.43 0.63 -16.56
N PHE A 176 -2.05 0.99 -17.69
CA PHE A 176 -2.99 2.10 -17.81
C PHE A 176 -4.45 1.66 -17.86
N HIS A 177 -4.73 0.39 -18.19
CA HIS A 177 -6.08 -0.16 -18.25
C HIS A 177 -6.26 -1.22 -17.19
N ASP A 178 -7.32 -1.08 -16.39
CA ASP A 178 -7.66 -2.03 -15.35
C ASP A 178 -8.46 -3.16 -16.03
N GLY A 179 -7.86 -4.34 -16.10
CA GLY A 179 -8.44 -5.54 -16.72
C GLY A 179 -9.13 -6.39 -15.67
N PRO A 180 -9.87 -7.45 -16.08
CA PRO A 180 -10.65 -8.22 -15.14
C PRO A 180 -9.74 -8.86 -14.08
N CYS A 181 -10.15 -8.76 -12.82
CA CYS A 181 -9.58 -9.58 -11.75
C CYS A 181 -9.88 -11.06 -12.07
N VAL A 182 -8.83 -11.87 -12.20
CA VAL A 182 -8.91 -13.31 -12.51
C VAL A 182 -8.51 -14.19 -11.33
N GLY A 183 -8.09 -13.59 -10.22
CA GLY A 183 -7.90 -14.26 -8.95
C GLY A 183 -7.41 -13.29 -7.88
N ALA A 184 -7.56 -13.71 -6.63
CA ALA A 184 -7.03 -12.99 -5.48
C ALA A 184 -6.45 -13.97 -4.45
N GLY A 185 -5.63 -13.45 -3.55
CA GLY A 185 -5.02 -14.23 -2.48
C GLY A 185 -4.59 -13.36 -1.31
N ILE A 186 -4.38 -14.03 -0.19
CA ILE A 186 -3.88 -13.46 1.06
C ILE A 186 -2.58 -14.16 1.38
N GLY A 187 -1.54 -13.41 1.72
CA GLY A 187 -0.28 -13.99 2.17
C GLY A 187 0.25 -13.39 3.45
N ILE A 188 1.25 -14.06 4.01
CA ILE A 188 1.89 -13.67 5.26
C ILE A 188 3.39 -13.60 5.02
N ILE A 189 3.98 -12.46 5.35
CA ILE A 189 5.43 -12.24 5.34
C ILE A 189 5.87 -12.01 6.78
N ASN A 190 6.94 -12.67 7.22
CA ASN A 190 7.43 -12.46 8.57
C ASN A 190 8.20 -11.14 8.73
N ASP A 191 8.51 -10.79 9.97
CA ASP A 191 9.33 -9.62 10.33
C ASP A 191 10.67 -9.52 9.57
N ARG A 192 11.25 -10.65 9.15
CA ARG A 192 12.51 -10.74 8.39
C ARG A 192 12.35 -10.66 6.87
N GLY A 193 11.13 -10.44 6.35
CA GLY A 193 10.89 -10.35 4.90
C GLY A 193 10.81 -11.70 4.19
N ARG A 194 10.53 -12.79 4.92
CA ARG A 194 10.32 -14.13 4.33
C ARG A 194 8.83 -14.40 4.14
N LEU A 195 8.44 -14.81 2.93
CA LEU A 195 7.10 -15.33 2.66
C LEU A 195 6.86 -16.63 3.45
N LEU A 196 5.84 -16.63 4.30
CA LEU A 196 5.44 -17.79 5.10
C LEU A 196 4.34 -18.59 4.40
N SER A 197 3.35 -17.90 3.83
CA SER A 197 2.26 -18.50 3.08
C SER A 197 1.68 -17.52 2.07
N PHE A 198 1.04 -18.06 1.05
CA PHE A 198 0.20 -17.32 0.11
C PHE A 198 -0.93 -18.23 -0.34
N ASP A 199 -2.14 -17.92 0.10
CA ASP A 199 -3.34 -18.73 -0.12
C ASP A 199 -4.31 -17.97 -1.01
N ARG A 200 -4.78 -18.64 -2.06
CA ARG A 200 -5.79 -18.06 -2.96
C ARG A 200 -7.14 -18.06 -2.25
N ILE A 201 -7.87 -16.96 -2.40
CA ILE A 201 -9.27 -16.89 -1.99
C ILE A 201 -10.16 -17.40 -3.12
N GLU A 202 -11.30 -17.98 -2.76
CA GLU A 202 -12.29 -18.44 -3.74
C GLU A 202 -12.92 -17.22 -4.45
N GLY A 203 -13.09 -17.34 -5.77
CA GLY A 203 -13.66 -16.27 -6.60
C GLY A 203 -12.63 -15.26 -7.10
N THR A 204 -13.15 -14.19 -7.71
CA THR A 204 -12.38 -13.11 -8.34
C THR A 204 -12.69 -11.78 -7.66
N HIS A 205 -12.51 -11.75 -6.35
CA HIS A 205 -12.72 -10.54 -5.55
C HIS A 205 -11.47 -9.66 -5.66
N LYS A 206 -11.59 -8.49 -6.29
CA LYS A 206 -10.50 -7.50 -6.37
C LYS A 206 -10.31 -6.83 -5.01
N VAL A 207 -9.63 -7.54 -4.11
CA VAL A 207 -9.38 -7.09 -2.73
C VAL A 207 -8.26 -6.05 -2.74
N GLU A 208 -8.60 -4.80 -2.44
CA GLU A 208 -7.67 -3.66 -2.43
C GLU A 208 -7.60 -2.95 -1.07
N GLY A 209 -8.15 -3.59 -0.03
CA GLY A 209 -7.86 -3.18 1.33
C GLY A 209 -7.90 -4.37 2.28
N ILE A 210 -6.98 -4.39 3.22
CA ILE A 210 -6.85 -5.42 4.24
C ILE A 210 -6.59 -4.82 5.62
N HIS A 211 -7.32 -5.31 6.61
CA HIS A 211 -6.99 -5.13 8.01
C HIS A 211 -6.85 -6.49 8.66
N ALA A 212 -5.85 -6.64 9.53
CA ALA A 212 -5.54 -7.90 10.16
C ALA A 212 -5.25 -7.72 11.65
N ARG A 213 -5.76 -8.65 12.47
CA ARG A 213 -5.51 -8.68 13.91
C ARG A 213 -5.25 -10.11 14.37
N LEU A 214 -4.14 -10.30 15.08
CA LEU A 214 -3.81 -11.56 15.72
C LEU A 214 -4.48 -11.66 17.10
N LYS A 215 -5.26 -12.71 17.34
CA LYS A 215 -5.94 -13.00 18.61
C LYS A 215 -5.64 -14.44 19.05
N GLY A 216 -4.61 -14.59 19.87
CA GLY A 216 -4.04 -15.91 20.16
C GLY A 216 -3.44 -16.50 18.88
N GLU A 217 -3.84 -17.72 18.53
CA GLU A 217 -3.41 -18.40 17.31
C GLU A 217 -4.32 -18.11 16.09
N VAL A 218 -5.31 -17.23 16.23
CA VAL A 218 -6.24 -16.91 15.14
C VAL A 218 -5.94 -15.52 14.58
N LEU A 219 -5.74 -15.46 13.28
CA LEU A 219 -5.63 -14.23 12.53
C LEU A 219 -7.02 -13.84 12.00
N GLU A 220 -7.60 -12.78 12.55
CA GLU A 220 -8.88 -12.20 12.10
C GLU A 220 -8.61 -11.15 11.01
N LEU A 221 -9.32 -11.24 9.89
CA LEU A 221 -9.16 -10.37 8.73
C LEU A 221 -10.44 -9.63 8.39
N LEU A 222 -10.30 -8.39 7.95
CA LEU A 222 -11.30 -7.64 7.19
C LEU A 222 -10.73 -7.30 5.83
N LEU A 223 -11.51 -7.51 4.77
CA LEU A 223 -11.11 -7.29 3.38
C LEU A 223 -12.12 -6.40 2.69
N VAL A 224 -11.68 -5.41 1.94
CA VAL A 224 -12.55 -4.57 1.12
C VAL A 224 -12.18 -4.68 -0.36
N THR A 225 -13.18 -4.71 -1.23
CA THR A 225 -12.99 -4.82 -2.67
C THR A 225 -13.14 -3.49 -3.39
N ASP A 226 -12.39 -3.28 -4.46
CA ASP A 226 -12.73 -2.27 -5.48
C ASP A 226 -13.59 -2.90 -6.58
N ALA A 227 -14.63 -2.19 -6.99
CA ALA A 227 -15.54 -2.58 -8.06
C ALA A 227 -15.22 -1.86 -9.39
N ASP A 228 -14.15 -1.05 -9.44
CA ASP A 228 -13.75 -0.22 -10.59
C ASP A 228 -14.86 0.74 -11.09
N SER A 229 -15.88 0.95 -10.26
CA SER A 229 -17.05 1.75 -10.58
C SER A 229 -17.54 2.50 -9.34
N ARG A 230 -17.80 3.79 -9.49
CA ARG A 230 -18.35 4.64 -8.42
C ARG A 230 -19.81 4.33 -8.09
N GLU A 231 -20.50 3.64 -8.98
CA GLU A 231 -21.91 3.30 -8.82
C GLU A 231 -22.10 1.99 -8.05
N VAL A 232 -21.03 1.20 -7.92
CA VAL A 232 -21.05 -0.09 -7.25
C VAL A 232 -20.39 0.07 -5.88
N PRO A 233 -21.09 -0.21 -4.77
CA PRO A 233 -20.49 -0.15 -3.45
C PRO A 233 -19.41 -1.23 -3.30
N ALA A 234 -18.33 -0.88 -2.62
CA ALA A 234 -17.33 -1.84 -2.17
C ALA A 234 -17.96 -2.89 -1.25
N THR A 235 -17.51 -4.15 -1.35
CA THR A 235 -17.94 -5.23 -0.47
C THR A 235 -16.95 -5.41 0.65
N LEU A 236 -17.43 -5.53 1.89
CA LEU A 236 -16.64 -5.87 3.07
C LEU A 236 -16.78 -7.37 3.36
N PHE A 237 -15.67 -8.10 3.37
CA PHE A 237 -15.59 -9.49 3.80
C PHE A 237 -14.87 -9.60 5.15
N SER A 238 -15.17 -10.67 5.88
CA SER A 238 -14.39 -11.10 7.05
C SER A 238 -13.91 -12.53 6.85
N ALA A 239 -12.71 -12.82 7.35
CA ALA A 239 -12.11 -14.16 7.29
C ALA A 239 -11.27 -14.43 8.54
N CYS A 240 -10.99 -15.71 8.79
CA CYS A 240 -10.10 -16.14 9.84
C CYS A 240 -9.09 -17.15 9.29
N ILE A 241 -7.82 -17.03 9.70
CA ILE A 241 -6.77 -18.01 9.42
C ILE A 241 -6.28 -18.56 10.76
N SER A 242 -6.36 -19.88 10.96
CA SER A 242 -5.76 -20.55 12.12
C SER A 242 -4.27 -20.75 11.88
N ARG A 243 -3.43 -20.26 12.78
CA ARG A 243 -1.98 -20.51 12.80
C ARG A 243 -1.65 -21.75 13.62
#